data_AF-A0A0A1TCT5-F1
#
_entry.id   AF-A0A0A1TCT5-F1
#
_cell.length_a   1.000
_cell.length_b   1.000
_cell.length_c   1.000
_cell.angle_alpha   90.00
_cell.angle_beta   90.00
_cell.angle_gamma   90.00
#
_symmetry.space_group_name_H-M   'P 1'
#
loop_
_entity.id
_entity.type
_entity.pdbx_description
1 polymer ?
#
loop_
_entity_poly.entity_id
_entity_poly.type
_entity_poly.pdbx_seq_one_letter_code
_entity_poly.pdbx_strand_id
1 'polypeptide(L)'
;MVIDNIGNYENSIKEMALSVVVDSPGVGENLQDHLMTGVSYEAANGVITGDPLMRQEPAAMAQAQEMYVKHQIGPFTIGGVQSSAFMRVDVDIKDLSRDAPVPAPAPVSVLT
;
A
#
# COMPACT_ATOMS: atom_id res chain seq x y z
N MET A 1 -15.40 14.70 1.49
CA MET A 1 -16.64 14.60 0.70
C MET A 1 -17.75 15.25 1.50
N VAL A 2 -17.91 16.57 1.34
CA VAL A 2 -18.99 17.38 1.94
C VAL A 2 -19.73 17.98 0.76
N ILE A 3 -20.38 17.14 -0.05
CA ILE A 3 -21.02 17.60 -1.28
C ILE A 3 -22.44 18.10 -0.97
N ASP A 4 -23.08 17.58 0.10
CA ASP A 4 -24.47 17.88 0.45
C ASP A 4 -24.62 18.65 1.79
N ASN A 5 -23.55 19.24 2.32
CA ASN A 5 -23.52 19.94 3.62
C ASN A 5 -24.07 19.10 4.79
N ILE A 6 -23.81 17.80 4.75
CA ILE A 6 -24.03 16.86 5.85
C ILE A 6 -22.66 16.57 6.47
N GLY A 7 -22.51 16.86 7.75
CA GLY A 7 -21.25 16.64 8.45
C GLY A 7 -21.10 17.50 9.70
N ASN A 8 -19.88 17.54 10.26
CA ASN A 8 -19.62 18.28 11.49
C ASN A 8 -19.75 19.79 11.26
N TYR A 9 -20.73 20.42 11.92
CA TYR A 9 -20.92 21.86 11.77
C TYR A 9 -19.72 22.68 12.23
N GLU A 10 -19.25 22.45 13.46
CA GLU A 10 -18.22 23.27 14.09
C GLU A 10 -16.83 23.07 13.47
N ASN A 11 -16.44 21.82 13.17
CA ASN A 11 -15.08 21.50 12.72
C ASN A 11 -14.90 21.52 11.20
N SER A 12 -15.96 21.66 10.40
CA SER A 12 -15.85 21.55 8.94
C SER A 12 -16.80 22.48 8.18
N ILE A 13 -18.11 22.42 8.44
CA ILE A 13 -19.10 23.12 7.60
C ILE A 13 -19.11 24.64 7.84
N LYS A 14 -18.94 25.07 9.10
CA LYS A 14 -18.91 26.49 9.50
C LYS A 14 -17.73 27.25 8.87
N GLU A 15 -16.55 26.63 8.84
CA GLU A 15 -15.35 27.22 8.21
C GLU A 15 -15.51 27.40 6.69
N MET A 16 -16.30 26.53 6.06
CA MET A 16 -16.60 26.60 4.62
C MET A 16 -17.75 27.57 4.28
N ALA A 17 -18.34 28.25 5.27
CA ALA A 17 -19.50 29.15 5.12
C ALA A 17 -20.71 28.48 4.41
N LEU A 18 -20.87 27.17 4.59
CA LEU A 18 -21.97 26.39 4.03
C LEU A 18 -23.11 26.28 5.03
N SER A 19 -24.35 26.25 4.55
CA SER A 19 -25.51 25.97 5.41
C SER A 19 -25.55 24.48 5.72
N VAL A 20 -25.53 24.11 7.00
CA VAL A 20 -25.68 22.72 7.42
C VAL A 20 -27.09 22.21 7.12
N VAL A 21 -27.19 21.08 6.40
CA VAL A 21 -28.46 20.39 6.13
C VAL A 21 -28.75 19.40 7.25
N VAL A 22 -27.74 18.64 7.67
CA VAL A 22 -27.78 17.76 8.84
C VAL A 22 -26.45 17.86 9.57
N ASP A 23 -26.50 18.23 10.85
CA ASP A 23 -25.32 18.21 11.71
C ASP A 23 -25.01 16.76 12.12
N SER A 24 -23.92 16.23 11.57
CA SER A 24 -23.51 14.84 11.75
C SER A 24 -22.01 14.80 12.01
N PRO A 25 -21.58 14.88 13.29
CA PRO A 25 -20.18 15.05 13.64
C PRO A 25 -19.31 13.83 13.27
N GLY A 26 -19.90 12.68 12.95
CA GLY A 26 -19.18 11.48 12.52
C GLY A 26 -18.80 11.44 11.03
N VAL A 27 -19.33 12.34 10.19
CA VAL A 27 -18.99 12.33 8.75
C VAL A 27 -17.54 12.75 8.56
N GLY A 28 -16.77 11.90 7.90
CA GLY A 28 -15.33 12.13 7.67
C GLY A 28 -14.45 11.72 8.84
N GLU A 29 -15.03 11.37 9.99
CA GLU A 29 -14.32 10.86 11.16
C GLU A 29 -14.18 9.34 11.12
N ASN A 30 -13.39 8.79 12.05
CA ASN A 30 -13.11 7.35 12.15
C ASN A 30 -12.51 6.75 10.88
N LEU A 31 -11.64 7.53 10.21
CA LEU A 31 -10.83 7.02 9.11
C LEU A 31 -9.93 5.89 9.64
N GLN A 32 -10.11 4.70 9.07
CA GLN A 32 -9.26 3.55 9.33
C GLN A 32 -8.61 3.14 8.00
N ASP A 33 -7.32 2.87 8.06
CA ASP A 33 -6.54 2.39 6.92
C ASP A 33 -5.49 1.39 7.41
N HIS A 34 -4.93 0.61 6.48
CA HIS A 34 -3.81 -0.26 6.76
C HIS A 34 -2.49 0.48 6.54
N LEU A 35 -1.72 0.66 7.61
CA LEU A 35 -0.34 1.12 7.48
C LEU A 35 0.46 0.08 6.68
N MET A 36 1.10 0.53 5.61
CA MET A 36 1.91 -0.32 4.74
C MET A 36 3.39 0.04 4.90
N THR A 37 4.21 -0.97 5.14
CA THR A 37 5.68 -0.88 5.11
C THR A 37 6.21 -1.85 4.07
N GLY A 38 7.34 -1.51 3.45
CA GLY A 38 7.99 -2.30 2.41
C GLY A 38 9.40 -2.70 2.82
N VAL A 39 9.77 -3.93 2.54
CA VAL A 39 11.15 -4.41 2.62
C VAL A 39 11.53 -4.96 1.25
N SER A 40 12.71 -4.62 0.75
CA SER A 40 13.21 -5.09 -0.54
C SER A 40 14.39 -6.02 -0.34
N TYR A 41 14.49 -7.03 -1.19
CA TYR A 41 15.58 -7.99 -1.21
C TYR A 41 16.14 -8.07 -2.63
N GLU A 42 17.44 -8.34 -2.74
CA GLU A 42 18.06 -8.62 -4.04
C GLU A 42 17.60 -9.99 -4.54
N ALA A 43 17.09 -10.05 -5.77
CA ALA A 43 16.66 -11.29 -6.38
C ALA A 43 17.88 -12.09 -6.85
N ALA A 44 17.85 -13.41 -6.66
CA ALA A 44 18.86 -14.28 -7.22
C ALA A 44 18.88 -14.21 -8.76
N ASN A 45 20.04 -14.43 -9.36
CA ASN A 45 20.19 -14.43 -10.82
C ASN A 45 19.19 -15.38 -11.49
N GLY A 46 18.56 -14.92 -12.57
CA GLY A 46 17.57 -15.69 -13.34
C GLY A 46 16.14 -15.65 -12.77
N VAL A 47 15.93 -15.09 -11.56
CA VAL A 47 14.58 -14.79 -11.07
C VAL A 47 14.02 -13.63 -11.89
N ILE A 48 12.86 -13.86 -12.50
CA ILE A 48 12.16 -12.82 -13.26
C ILE A 48 11.52 -11.85 -12.27
N THR A 49 11.86 -10.57 -12.41
CA THR A 49 11.27 -9.48 -11.62
C THR A 49 10.66 -8.42 -12.53
N GLY A 50 9.87 -7.51 -11.93
CA GLY A 50 9.35 -6.34 -12.63
C GLY A 50 10.37 -5.23 -12.85
N ASP A 51 11.61 -5.38 -12.37
CA ASP A 51 12.61 -4.30 -12.34
C ASP A 51 12.91 -3.70 -13.73
N PRO A 52 13.11 -4.49 -14.81
CA PRO A 52 13.34 -3.92 -16.14
C PRO A 52 12.17 -3.06 -16.65
N LEU A 53 10.93 -3.42 -16.28
CA LEU A 53 9.74 -2.65 -16.65
C LEU A 53 9.65 -1.37 -15.82
N MET A 54 9.94 -1.44 -14.52
CA MET A 54 9.95 -0.27 -13.64
C MET A 54 11.05 0.74 -14.01
N ARG A 55 12.21 0.25 -14.47
CA ARG A 55 13.28 1.09 -15.05
C ARG A 55 13.02 1.53 -16.48
N GLN A 56 11.92 1.08 -17.10
CA GLN A 56 11.53 1.38 -18.47
C GLN A 56 12.60 1.01 -19.50
N GLU A 57 13.25 -0.14 -19.33
CA GLU A 57 14.24 -0.63 -20.28
C GLU A 57 13.58 -0.86 -21.66
N PRO A 58 14.09 -0.25 -22.76
CA PRO A 58 13.36 -0.21 -24.03
C PRO A 58 12.99 -1.58 -24.60
N ALA A 59 13.89 -2.56 -24.50
CA ALA A 59 13.66 -3.91 -25.01
C ALA A 59 12.57 -4.64 -24.21
N ALA A 60 12.60 -4.54 -22.87
CA ALA A 60 11.61 -5.15 -22.00
C ALA A 60 10.22 -4.55 -22.22
N MET A 61 10.14 -3.22 -22.35
CA MET A 61 8.88 -2.51 -22.63
C MET A 61 8.30 -2.88 -24.00
N ALA A 62 9.12 -2.92 -25.05
CA ALA A 62 8.67 -3.29 -26.39
C ALA A 62 8.15 -4.73 -26.43
N GLN A 63 8.86 -5.67 -25.81
CA GLN A 63 8.46 -7.07 -25.74
C GLN A 63 7.17 -7.26 -24.95
N ALA A 64 7.04 -6.60 -23.79
CA ALA A 64 5.84 -6.64 -22.97
C ALA A 64 4.62 -6.08 -23.72
N GLN A 65 4.80 -4.96 -24.42
CA GLN A 65 3.75 -4.33 -25.23
C GLN A 65 3.32 -5.24 -26.39
N GLU A 66 4.27 -5.85 -27.09
CA GLU A 66 3.98 -6.75 -28.20
C GLU A 66 3.16 -7.96 -27.74
N MET A 67 3.58 -8.62 -26.65
CA MET A 67 2.85 -9.76 -26.06
C MET A 67 1.42 -9.37 -25.67
N TYR A 68 1.26 -8.20 -25.07
CA TYR A 68 -0.05 -7.73 -24.64
C TYR A 68 -0.96 -7.37 -25.82
N VAL A 69 -0.47 -6.57 -26.76
CA VAL A 69 -1.27 -6.11 -27.92
C VAL A 69 -1.68 -7.27 -28.82
N LYS A 70 -0.78 -8.24 -29.05
CA LYS A 70 -1.05 -9.35 -29.98
C LYS A 70 -1.86 -10.48 -29.35
N HIS A 71 -1.63 -10.76 -28.07
CA HIS A 71 -2.10 -11.99 -27.45
C HIS A 71 -2.80 -11.79 -26.10
N GLN A 72 -2.81 -10.57 -25.56
CA GLN A 72 -3.32 -10.27 -24.21
C GLN A 72 -2.64 -11.13 -23.14
N ILE A 73 -1.33 -11.35 -23.30
CA ILE A 73 -0.48 -12.07 -22.35
C ILE A 73 0.73 -11.21 -21.94
N GLY A 74 1.51 -11.73 -21.00
CA GLY A 74 2.79 -11.14 -20.61
C GLY A 74 2.67 -10.24 -19.39
N PRO A 75 3.74 -9.50 -19.05
CA PRO A 75 3.86 -8.85 -17.76
C PRO A 75 2.95 -7.62 -17.57
N PHE A 76 2.24 -7.17 -18.62
CA PHE A 76 1.19 -6.15 -18.49
C PHE A 76 -0.17 -6.72 -18.06
N THR A 77 -0.30 -8.04 -17.91
CA THR A 77 -1.52 -8.68 -17.39
C THR A 77 -1.40 -9.15 -15.95
N ILE A 78 -0.23 -9.00 -15.33
CA ILE A 78 0.03 -9.43 -13.96
C ILE A 78 -0.02 -8.23 -12.99
N GLY A 79 -0.62 -8.44 -11.83
CA GLY A 79 -0.47 -7.54 -10.69
C GLY A 79 0.90 -7.70 -10.03
N GLY A 80 1.40 -6.65 -9.38
CA GLY A 80 2.72 -6.65 -8.72
C GLY A 80 2.85 -7.60 -7.53
N VAL A 81 1.74 -8.11 -6.99
CA VAL A 81 1.71 -9.06 -5.86
C VAL A 81 1.15 -10.40 -6.36
N GLN A 82 1.98 -11.45 -6.30
CA GLN A 82 1.60 -12.81 -6.72
C GLN A 82 1.30 -13.76 -5.55
N SER A 83 1.71 -13.40 -4.33
CA SER A 83 1.47 -14.17 -3.12
C SER A 83 1.25 -13.25 -1.94
N SER A 84 0.42 -13.67 -0.98
CA SER A 84 0.15 -12.94 0.25
C SER A 84 -0.10 -13.91 1.40
N ALA A 85 0.17 -13.47 2.63
CA ALA A 85 -0.07 -14.26 3.84
C ALA A 85 -0.66 -13.36 4.93
N PHE A 86 -1.57 -13.93 5.72
CA PHE A 86 -2.06 -13.33 6.95
C PHE A 86 -1.40 -14.03 8.13
N MET A 87 -0.65 -13.27 8.93
CA MET A 87 0.07 -13.82 10.08
C MET A 87 -0.40 -13.12 11.35
N ARG A 88 -0.58 -13.90 12.41
CA ARG A 88 -0.65 -13.35 13.76
C ARG A 88 0.76 -13.08 14.23
N VAL A 89 0.92 -11.99 14.97
CA VAL A 89 2.16 -11.75 15.71
C VAL A 89 2.02 -12.37 17.09
N ASP A 90 3.08 -12.99 17.60
CA ASP A 90 3.13 -13.54 18.96
C ASP A 90 3.39 -12.48 20.04
N VAL A 91 3.22 -11.20 19.67
CA VAL A 91 3.39 -10.04 20.55
C VAL A 91 2.00 -9.49 20.89
N ASP A 92 1.71 -9.29 22.18
CA ASP A 92 0.48 -8.60 22.58
C ASP A 92 0.56 -7.16 22.09
N ILE A 93 -0.52 -6.63 21.53
CA ILE A 93 -0.58 -5.24 21.05
C ILE A 93 -0.25 -4.23 22.16
N LYS A 94 -0.46 -4.61 23.43
CA LYS A 94 -0.08 -3.80 24.60
C LYS A 94 1.43 -3.63 24.73
N ASP A 95 2.20 -4.59 24.22
CA ASP A 95 3.67 -4.60 24.28
C ASP A 95 4.29 -3.84 23.09
N LEU A 96 3.49 -3.53 22.05
CA LEU A 96 3.86 -2.70 20.90
C LEU A 96 3.67 -1.20 21.18
N SER A 97 4.09 -0.74 22.37
CA SER A 97 4.04 0.68 22.71
C SER A 97 5.02 1.46 21.83
N ARG A 98 4.70 2.73 21.53
CA ARG A 98 5.56 3.61 20.72
C ARG A 98 6.94 3.86 21.37
N ASP A 99 7.07 3.58 22.67
CA ASP A 99 8.28 3.73 23.47
C ASP A 99 9.02 2.41 23.69
N ALA A 100 8.54 1.30 23.12
CA ALA A 100 9.21 0.01 23.22
C ALA A 100 10.58 0.06 22.52
N PRO A 101 11.65 -0.48 23.14
CA PRO A 101 12.96 -0.52 22.52
C PRO A 101 12.90 -1.31 21.21
N VAL A 102 13.47 -0.77 20.13
CA VAL A 102 13.61 -1.51 18.87
C VAL A 102 14.45 -2.77 19.17
N PRO A 103 13.90 -3.99 18.96
CA PRO A 103 14.66 -5.20 19.20
C PRO A 103 15.89 -5.22 18.28
N ALA A 104 17.03 -5.68 18.82
CA ALA A 104 18.25 -5.80 18.05
C ALA A 104 18.02 -6.68 16.82
N PRO A 105 18.58 -6.34 15.65
CA PRO A 105 18.39 -7.12 14.44
C PRO A 105 18.81 -8.58 14.68
N ALA A 106 17.96 -9.51 14.26
CA ALA A 106 18.31 -10.93 14.29
C ALA A 106 19.58 -11.16 13.45
N PRO A 107 20.48 -12.07 13.88
CA PRO A 107 21.66 -12.39 13.11
C PRO A 107 21.23 -12.94 11.74
N VAL A 108 21.71 -12.30 10.68
CA VAL A 108 21.48 -12.74 9.31
C VAL A 108 22.26 -14.05 9.13
N SER A 109 21.58 -15.20 9.15
CA SER A 109 22.19 -16.44 8.71
C SER A 109 22.28 -16.41 7.19
N VAL A 110 23.48 -16.16 6.68
CA VAL A 110 23.76 -16.41 5.26
C VAL A 110 23.68 -17.92 5.08
N LEU A 111 22.60 -18.39 4.46
CA LEU A 111 22.55 -19.76 3.93
C LEU A 111 23.54 -19.81 2.78
N THR A 112 24.71 -20.38 3.05
CA THR A 112 25.74 -20.74 2.05
C THR A 112 25.32 -21.94 1.24
#